data_AF-A0A0W1L9V7-F1
#
_entry.id   AF-A0A0W1L9V7-F1
#
_cell.length_a   1.000
_cell.length_b   1.000
_cell.length_c   1.000
_cell.angle_alpha   90.00
_cell.angle_beta   90.00
_cell.angle_gamma   90.00
#
_symmetry.space_group_name_H-M   'P 1'
#
loop_
_entity.id
_entity.type
_entity.pdbx_description
1 polymer ?
#
loop_
_entity_poly.entity_id
_entity_poly.type
_entity_poly.pdbx_seq_one_letter_code
_entity_poly.pdbx_strand_id
1 'polypeptide(L)'
;MRRFTPFLMISFMLFMLTGCERDEPEQIPTNITINKIATGPLGTLEPNQSVKTYYDVEIMGFKNIDVDVHFYLIHAQELKNQSETEVEIEEVHKVGALELSQLSEGVHNLETTITIPNTLIGGHYHIIAQIDPHDNHAEDIETDNHPSVDHEPFANGNFPFADVMVRVLESHDYKLTSAQFGQQALILDIPEKNNGTSHHHSDLVGYLGADYEGIDLGPTEIKAEVLIGGNWETTHFWNAQNQTYQDVIEHNFTAGLHDEHIGFDIALEDELIQRIYNDYDPEQEQALQVRFTLTDLSQNTETILENNIAETAIPLYFFSASEEEETQSIAKYQPQATLGLANVKLESTFNKFYGNNSKFSVGVDLNGELFIVPIGDIGGRIVGEGAVEAYFFNAKNTLFSIAYDGSAYVSGNNTGYASQMIIFNNVVFEDEQYVAKYEKSWEKSWEEEKILAQARFTIGPIPMNVEAGVNGSLGFELTVGYNAELYAEGDLFHVDFGAFGRGGINLGLVSAAVQAILTLIDNTFSLESNAGFALASSDNDRPHIYYGIDLKNDLDVISGKFGLYAQTVGIKWCKKFFIPYPCGKKTTNYDLWLYQTNSVYNKSWTLYSKEDEIEL
;
A
#
# COMPACT_ATOMS: atom_id res chain seq x y z
N MET A 1 -18.82 -48.16 94.56
CA MET A 1 -17.77 -49.11 95.00
C MET A 1 -17.69 -50.24 93.97
N ARG A 2 -16.46 -50.55 93.52
CA ARG A 2 -15.96 -51.79 92.86
C ARG A 2 -16.97 -52.80 92.30
N ARG A 3 -16.95 -52.99 90.97
CA ARG A 3 -16.28 -54.08 90.19
C ARG A 3 -17.10 -55.37 90.11
N PHE A 4 -17.37 -55.83 88.89
CA PHE A 4 -16.78 -57.03 88.26
C PHE A 4 -17.67 -57.48 87.09
N THR A 5 -17.10 -57.49 85.88
CA THR A 5 -17.41 -58.45 84.79
C THR A 5 -16.86 -59.83 85.19
N PRO A 6 -17.40 -60.98 84.72
CA PRO A 6 -17.20 -61.40 83.31
C PRO A 6 -18.23 -62.37 82.67
N PHE A 7 -18.22 -62.34 81.33
CA PHE A 7 -18.30 -63.40 80.31
C PHE A 7 -19.33 -64.58 80.32
N LEU A 8 -19.88 -64.78 79.11
CA LEU A 8 -19.84 -65.99 78.24
C LEU A 8 -21.19 -66.67 77.86
N MET A 9 -21.42 -66.63 76.54
CA MET A 9 -21.99 -67.62 75.59
C MET A 9 -23.49 -67.96 75.44
N ILE A 10 -23.98 -67.61 74.22
CA ILE A 10 -24.60 -68.44 73.16
C ILE A 10 -25.91 -69.19 73.48
N SER A 11 -27.00 -68.82 72.80
CA SER A 11 -27.66 -69.72 71.82
C SER A 11 -28.69 -69.00 70.93
N PHE A 12 -28.83 -69.55 69.74
CA PHE A 12 -29.69 -69.28 68.59
C PHE A 12 -31.19 -69.08 68.90
N MET A 13 -31.85 -68.17 68.16
CA MET A 13 -33.16 -68.47 67.56
C MET A 13 -33.43 -67.59 66.32
N LEU A 14 -33.82 -68.28 65.24
CA LEU A 14 -34.29 -67.83 63.93
C LEU A 14 -35.47 -66.85 64.03
N PHE A 15 -35.53 -65.84 63.15
CA PHE A 15 -36.74 -65.51 62.39
C PHE A 15 -36.42 -64.82 61.07
N MET A 16 -37.15 -65.25 60.04
CA MET A 16 -37.17 -64.84 58.65
C MET A 16 -37.28 -63.33 58.44
N LEU A 17 -36.47 -62.77 57.52
CA LEU A 17 -36.90 -61.70 56.64
C LEU A 17 -36.37 -61.98 55.22
N THR A 18 -37.33 -62.07 54.31
CA THR A 18 -37.22 -62.28 52.87
C THR A 18 -36.60 -61.08 52.18
N GLY A 19 -35.93 -61.34 51.06
CA GLY A 19 -35.08 -60.39 50.36
C GLY A 19 -35.80 -59.26 49.60
N CYS A 20 -35.00 -58.24 49.32
CA CYS A 20 -34.97 -57.46 48.10
C CYS A 20 -33.51 -57.03 47.94
N GLU A 21 -32.74 -57.81 47.19
CA GLU A 21 -31.47 -57.36 46.61
C GLU A 21 -31.85 -56.26 45.61
N ARG A 22 -31.53 -55.02 45.96
CA ARG A 22 -31.84 -53.86 45.14
C ARG A 22 -30.61 -53.65 44.28
N ASP A 23 -30.64 -54.16 43.05
CA ASP A 23 -29.70 -53.78 42.00
C ASP A 23 -29.69 -52.24 41.93
N GLU A 24 -28.54 -51.62 42.16
CA GLU A 24 -28.34 -50.23 41.76
C GLU A 24 -28.47 -50.17 40.24
N PRO A 25 -29.25 -49.22 39.68
CA PRO A 25 -29.32 -49.10 38.23
C PRO A 25 -27.92 -48.79 37.71
N GLU A 26 -27.45 -49.62 36.78
CA GLU A 26 -26.22 -49.41 36.02
C GLU A 26 -26.25 -47.99 35.44
N GLN A 27 -25.38 -47.11 35.94
CA GLN A 27 -25.31 -45.72 35.49
C GLN A 27 -24.71 -45.76 34.08
N ILE A 28 -25.52 -45.43 33.07
CA ILE A 28 -25.05 -45.33 31.68
C ILE A 28 -24.00 -44.20 31.64
N PRO A 29 -22.77 -44.47 31.19
CA PRO A 29 -21.75 -43.44 31.13
C PRO A 29 -22.16 -42.36 30.13
N THR A 30 -21.87 -41.10 30.46
CA THR A 30 -22.12 -39.95 29.59
C THR A 30 -21.00 -39.80 28.57
N ASN A 31 -21.35 -39.72 27.28
CA ASN A 31 -20.39 -39.59 26.19
C ASN A 31 -20.99 -38.90 24.94
N ILE A 32 -20.16 -38.24 24.15
CA ILE A 32 -20.47 -37.43 22.98
C ILE A 32 -19.32 -37.63 21.99
N THR A 33 -19.48 -38.52 21.03
CA THR A 33 -18.37 -38.87 20.13
C THR A 33 -18.73 -38.74 18.67
N ILE A 34 -17.71 -38.51 17.83
CA ILE A 34 -17.84 -38.62 16.37
C ILE A 34 -17.31 -40.00 15.99
N ASN A 35 -18.17 -40.84 15.43
CA ASN A 35 -17.80 -42.21 15.07
C ASN A 35 -17.38 -42.36 13.62
N LYS A 36 -17.79 -41.42 12.77
CA LYS A 36 -17.57 -41.50 11.33
C LYS A 36 -17.50 -40.12 10.70
N ILE A 37 -16.57 -39.96 9.77
CA ILE A 37 -16.54 -38.85 8.83
C ILE A 37 -16.33 -39.49 7.46
N ALA A 38 -17.12 -39.08 6.47
CA ALA A 38 -17.02 -39.58 5.12
C ALA A 38 -17.36 -38.47 4.12
N THR A 39 -16.65 -38.48 3.01
CA THR A 39 -17.05 -37.77 1.81
C THR A 39 -17.67 -38.79 0.84
N GLY A 40 -18.46 -38.32 -0.13
CA GLY A 40 -18.82 -39.15 -1.28
C GLY A 40 -17.57 -39.53 -2.10
N PRO A 41 -17.67 -40.35 -3.16
CA PRO A 41 -16.56 -40.51 -4.09
C PRO A 41 -16.19 -39.15 -4.70
N LEU A 42 -14.96 -38.70 -4.49
CA LEU A 42 -14.44 -37.43 -4.98
C LEU A 42 -13.38 -37.66 -6.07
N GLY A 43 -13.37 -36.77 -7.05
CA GLY A 43 -12.17 -36.51 -7.84
C GLY A 43 -11.21 -35.58 -7.09
N THR A 44 -10.20 -35.07 -7.79
CA THR A 44 -9.37 -33.97 -7.29
C THR A 44 -10.23 -32.71 -7.14
N LEU A 45 -10.25 -32.10 -5.96
CA LEU A 45 -10.96 -30.86 -5.66
C LEU A 45 -10.10 -29.66 -6.05
N GLU A 46 -10.73 -28.63 -6.62
CA GLU A 46 -10.08 -27.34 -6.83
C GLU A 46 -10.29 -26.41 -5.62
N PRO A 47 -9.38 -25.47 -5.38
CA PRO A 47 -9.62 -24.31 -4.52
C PRO A 47 -11.01 -23.67 -4.68
N ASN A 48 -11.62 -23.28 -3.56
CA ASN A 48 -13.01 -22.78 -3.47
C ASN A 48 -14.12 -23.76 -3.88
N GLN A 49 -13.79 -25.00 -4.26
CA GLN A 49 -14.79 -26.03 -4.47
C GLN A 49 -15.35 -26.50 -3.12
N SER A 50 -16.67 -26.68 -3.05
CA SER A 50 -17.32 -27.24 -1.88
C SER A 50 -17.54 -28.75 -2.01
N VAL A 51 -17.36 -29.46 -0.89
CA VAL A 51 -17.60 -30.89 -0.76
C VAL A 51 -18.66 -31.16 0.31
N LYS A 52 -19.57 -32.09 0.02
CA LYS A 52 -20.49 -32.62 1.02
C LYS A 52 -19.77 -33.63 1.91
N THR A 53 -19.83 -33.39 3.21
CA THR A 53 -19.23 -34.22 4.24
C THR A 53 -20.34 -34.77 5.14
N TYR A 54 -20.36 -36.09 5.31
CA TYR A 54 -21.30 -36.82 6.15
C TYR A 54 -20.58 -37.26 7.41
N TYR A 55 -21.24 -37.19 8.55
CA TYR A 55 -20.64 -37.56 9.82
C TYR A 55 -21.69 -38.08 10.81
N ASP A 56 -21.26 -39.00 11.68
CA ASP A 56 -22.12 -39.65 12.66
C ASP A 56 -21.72 -39.18 14.07
N VAL A 57 -22.67 -38.59 14.80
CA VAL A 57 -22.51 -38.19 16.21
C VAL A 57 -23.27 -39.18 17.09
N GLU A 58 -22.61 -39.75 18.08
CA GLU A 58 -23.23 -40.62 19.09
C GLU A 58 -23.30 -39.91 20.44
N ILE A 59 -24.52 -39.82 20.98
CA ILE A 59 -24.79 -39.24 22.29
C ILE A 59 -25.23 -40.36 23.25
N MET A 60 -24.55 -40.50 24.38
CA MET A 60 -24.88 -41.45 25.44
C MET A 60 -25.12 -40.73 26.76
N GLY A 61 -26.13 -41.15 27.53
CA GLY A 61 -26.40 -40.60 28.87
C GLY A 61 -26.99 -39.17 28.92
N PHE A 62 -27.08 -38.47 27.79
CA PHE A 62 -27.68 -37.13 27.69
C PHE A 62 -29.07 -37.15 27.02
N LYS A 63 -30.00 -36.32 27.53
CA LYS A 63 -31.41 -36.33 27.06
C LYS A 63 -31.82 -35.17 26.17
N ASN A 64 -30.97 -34.15 26.04
CA ASN A 64 -31.17 -33.00 25.14
C ASN A 64 -29.97 -32.04 25.34
N ILE A 65 -28.99 -32.06 24.44
CA ILE A 65 -27.80 -31.19 24.54
C ILE A 65 -27.58 -30.39 23.26
N ASP A 66 -26.97 -29.23 23.42
CA ASP A 66 -26.48 -28.40 22.32
C ASP A 66 -24.95 -28.53 22.30
N VAL A 67 -24.36 -29.01 21.21
CA VAL A 67 -22.92 -29.27 21.12
C VAL A 67 -22.32 -28.72 19.84
N ASP A 68 -21.10 -28.19 19.93
CA ASP A 68 -20.37 -27.67 18.78
C ASP A 68 -19.50 -28.76 18.14
N VAL A 69 -19.42 -28.73 16.81
CA VAL A 69 -18.49 -29.56 16.01
C VAL A 69 -17.62 -28.66 15.15
N HIS A 70 -16.31 -28.77 15.31
CA HIS A 70 -15.31 -28.07 14.50
C HIS A 70 -14.63 -29.02 13.51
N PHE A 71 -14.61 -28.66 12.23
CA PHE A 71 -13.92 -29.42 11.18
C PHE A 71 -12.60 -28.77 10.80
N TYR A 72 -11.59 -29.60 10.58
CA TYR A 72 -10.24 -29.19 10.18
C TYR A 72 -9.74 -30.01 8.99
N LEU A 73 -9.00 -29.37 8.09
CA LEU A 73 -8.17 -30.03 7.09
C LEU A 73 -6.74 -30.11 7.60
N ILE A 74 -6.16 -31.32 7.61
CA ILE A 74 -4.75 -31.55 7.92
C ILE A 74 -4.07 -32.16 6.70
N HIS A 75 -2.96 -31.58 6.26
CA HIS A 75 -2.19 -32.14 5.15
C HIS A 75 -1.61 -33.51 5.54
N ALA A 76 -1.90 -34.56 4.78
CA ALA A 76 -1.61 -35.94 5.16
C ALA A 76 -0.10 -36.20 5.36
N GLN A 77 0.77 -35.43 4.70
CA GLN A 77 2.22 -35.51 4.90
C GLN A 77 2.63 -35.16 6.34
N GLU A 78 1.90 -34.27 7.02
CA GLU A 78 2.14 -33.94 8.41
C GLU A 78 2.00 -35.17 9.31
N LEU A 79 1.14 -36.11 8.95
CA LEU A 79 0.88 -37.31 9.76
C LEU A 79 1.79 -38.50 9.38
N LYS A 80 2.68 -38.38 8.39
CA LYS A 80 3.55 -39.51 8.00
C LYS A 80 4.78 -39.69 8.89
N ASN A 81 5.28 -38.61 9.48
CA ASN A 81 6.50 -38.65 10.28
C ASN A 81 6.18 -38.97 11.74
N GLN A 82 6.64 -40.14 12.20
CA GLN A 82 6.50 -40.54 13.61
C GLN A 82 7.50 -39.79 14.48
N SER A 83 6.98 -39.17 15.55
CA SER A 83 7.79 -38.48 16.56
C SER A 83 7.27 -38.88 17.93
N GLU A 84 8.16 -39.35 18.81
CA GLU A 84 7.80 -39.67 20.20
C GLU A 84 7.56 -38.41 21.04
N THR A 85 8.10 -37.28 20.59
CA THR A 85 7.86 -35.95 21.16
C THR A 85 6.69 -35.26 20.46
N GLU A 86 5.94 -34.47 21.21
CA GLU A 86 4.90 -33.59 20.67
C GLU A 86 5.51 -32.59 19.68
N VAL A 87 4.90 -32.46 18.50
CA VAL A 87 5.28 -31.50 17.44
C VAL A 87 4.03 -30.80 16.94
N GLU A 88 4.09 -29.49 16.71
CA GLU A 88 2.97 -28.75 16.10
C GLU A 88 2.71 -29.19 14.66
N ILE A 89 1.45 -29.24 14.26
CA ILE A 89 1.04 -29.42 12.86
C ILE A 89 0.92 -28.04 12.24
N GLU A 90 1.77 -27.74 11.26
CA GLU A 90 1.82 -26.41 10.62
C GLU A 90 0.68 -26.24 9.61
N GLU A 91 0.50 -27.22 8.72
CA GLU A 91 -0.49 -27.22 7.65
C GLU A 91 -1.85 -27.79 8.13
N VAL A 92 -2.54 -26.99 8.94
CA VAL A 92 -3.89 -27.28 9.47
C VAL A 92 -4.83 -26.08 9.31
N HIS A 93 -6.02 -26.33 8.77
CA HIS A 93 -6.99 -25.28 8.44
C HIS A 93 -8.35 -25.58 9.03
N LYS A 94 -8.93 -24.66 9.81
CA LYS A 94 -10.31 -24.79 10.29
C LYS A 94 -11.26 -24.48 9.13
N VAL A 95 -12.08 -25.44 8.73
CA VAL A 95 -12.93 -25.35 7.53
C VAL A 95 -14.43 -25.39 7.83
N GLY A 96 -14.81 -25.61 9.08
CA GLY A 96 -16.20 -25.57 9.52
C GLY A 96 -16.36 -25.48 11.03
N ALA A 97 -17.44 -24.86 11.46
CA ALA A 97 -17.95 -24.90 12.84
C ALA A 97 -19.47 -24.98 12.78
N LEU A 98 -20.05 -25.96 13.45
CA LEU A 98 -21.49 -26.22 13.45
C LEU A 98 -21.98 -26.35 14.89
N GLU A 99 -23.04 -25.65 15.22
CA GLU A 99 -23.77 -25.85 16.46
C GLU A 99 -24.89 -26.87 16.20
N LEU A 100 -24.88 -27.98 16.93
CA LEU A 100 -25.90 -29.02 16.87
C LEU A 100 -26.82 -28.87 18.06
N SER A 101 -28.04 -28.39 17.82
CA SER A 101 -29.00 -28.17 18.89
C SER A 101 -29.91 -29.36 19.12
N GLN A 102 -30.27 -29.56 20.38
CA GLN A 102 -31.28 -30.51 20.83
C GLN A 102 -31.00 -31.98 20.47
N LEU A 103 -29.75 -32.40 20.56
CA LEU A 103 -29.38 -33.80 20.37
C LEU A 103 -29.82 -34.64 21.57
N SER A 104 -30.59 -35.69 21.30
CA SER A 104 -30.97 -36.72 22.28
C SER A 104 -30.02 -37.90 22.25
N GLU A 105 -30.08 -38.76 23.27
CA GLU A 105 -29.40 -40.07 23.27
C GLU A 105 -29.63 -40.85 21.96
N GLY A 106 -28.56 -41.42 21.41
CA GLY A 106 -28.53 -42.20 20.18
C GLY A 106 -27.53 -41.68 19.13
N VAL A 107 -27.53 -42.35 17.97
CA VAL A 107 -26.68 -42.01 16.82
C VAL A 107 -27.44 -41.10 15.86
N HIS A 108 -26.82 -39.98 15.51
CA HIS A 108 -27.32 -38.97 14.59
C HIS A 108 -26.45 -38.92 13.35
N ASN A 109 -27.04 -39.17 12.18
CA ASN A 109 -26.36 -39.06 10.90
C ASN A 109 -26.60 -37.66 10.34
N LEU A 110 -25.53 -36.90 10.15
CA LEU A 110 -25.57 -35.48 9.80
C LEU A 110 -24.79 -35.21 8.51
N GLU A 111 -25.10 -34.09 7.86
CA GLU A 111 -24.36 -33.61 6.69
C GLU A 111 -24.00 -32.14 6.83
N THR A 112 -22.83 -31.79 6.29
CA THR A 112 -22.38 -30.40 6.16
C THR A 112 -21.69 -30.20 4.82
N THR A 113 -21.50 -28.94 4.44
CA THR A 113 -20.76 -28.56 3.24
C THR A 113 -19.47 -27.86 3.67
N ILE A 114 -18.33 -28.42 3.27
CA ILE A 114 -17.01 -27.88 3.53
C ILE A 114 -16.47 -27.25 2.25
N THR A 115 -16.05 -25.98 2.31
CA THR A 115 -15.38 -25.31 1.18
C THR A 115 -13.87 -25.42 1.34
N ILE A 116 -13.18 -25.88 0.30
CA ILE A 116 -11.72 -25.99 0.28
C ILE A 116 -11.10 -24.59 0.21
N PRO A 117 -10.25 -24.17 1.17
CA PRO A 117 -9.57 -22.88 1.13
C PRO A 117 -8.73 -22.71 -0.14
N ASN A 118 -8.62 -21.48 -0.63
CA ASN A 118 -7.81 -21.17 -1.81
C ASN A 118 -6.31 -21.06 -1.54
N THR A 119 -5.92 -21.06 -0.27
CA THR A 119 -4.54 -20.95 0.19
C THR A 119 -3.88 -22.30 0.46
N LEU A 120 -4.57 -23.42 0.20
CA LEU A 120 -3.99 -24.75 0.43
C LEU A 120 -2.88 -25.05 -0.58
N ILE A 121 -1.80 -25.66 -0.10
CA ILE A 121 -0.87 -26.35 -1.00
C ILE A 121 -1.59 -27.56 -1.63
N GLY A 122 -1.28 -27.90 -2.88
CA GLY A 122 -1.87 -29.08 -3.50
C GLY A 122 -1.38 -30.37 -2.84
N GLY A 123 -2.26 -31.36 -2.70
CA GLY A 123 -1.91 -32.62 -2.04
C GLY A 123 -3.07 -33.37 -1.39
N HIS A 124 -2.71 -34.39 -0.61
CA HIS A 124 -3.67 -35.18 0.15
C HIS A 124 -3.95 -34.53 1.50
N TYR A 125 -5.22 -34.39 1.86
CA TYR A 125 -5.66 -33.87 3.15
C TYR A 125 -6.63 -34.84 3.82
N HIS A 126 -6.63 -34.84 5.16
CA HIS A 126 -7.64 -35.49 5.98
C HIS A 126 -8.58 -34.43 6.56
N ILE A 127 -9.88 -34.61 6.37
CA ILE A 127 -10.93 -33.91 7.12
C ILE A 127 -11.08 -34.63 8.45
N ILE A 128 -10.74 -33.94 9.54
CA ILE A 128 -10.98 -34.39 10.91
C ILE A 128 -11.98 -33.48 11.60
N ALA A 129 -12.55 -33.94 12.70
CA ALA A 129 -13.45 -33.14 13.51
C ALA A 129 -13.09 -33.22 15.00
N GLN A 130 -13.50 -32.19 15.72
CA GLN A 130 -13.55 -32.17 17.17
C GLN A 130 -14.97 -31.80 17.59
N ILE A 131 -15.58 -32.63 18.43
CA ILE A 131 -16.86 -32.35 19.09
C ILE A 131 -16.61 -31.81 20.50
N ASP A 132 -17.55 -31.02 21.00
CA ASP A 132 -17.44 -30.24 22.23
C ASP A 132 -16.06 -29.56 22.46
N PRO A 133 -15.57 -28.74 21.50
CA PRO A 133 -14.26 -28.09 21.57
C PRO A 133 -14.09 -27.13 22.76
N HIS A 134 -15.17 -26.84 23.47
CA HIS A 134 -15.22 -25.93 24.60
C HIS A 134 -15.39 -26.65 25.94
N ASP A 135 -15.51 -27.98 25.94
CA ASP A 135 -15.72 -28.80 27.15
C ASP A 135 -16.91 -28.26 27.96
N ASN A 136 -18.01 -27.98 27.24
CA ASN A 136 -19.22 -27.39 27.82
C ASN A 136 -20.07 -28.44 28.54
N HIS A 137 -19.95 -29.71 28.15
CA HIS A 137 -20.62 -30.86 28.75
C HIS A 137 -19.56 -31.80 29.31
N ALA A 138 -19.56 -31.98 30.63
CA ALA A 138 -18.63 -32.93 31.25
C ALA A 138 -19.05 -34.37 30.94
N GLU A 139 -18.10 -35.15 30.44
CA GLU A 139 -18.28 -36.52 29.99
C GLU A 139 -17.48 -37.50 30.86
N ASP A 140 -17.87 -38.77 30.83
CA ASP A 140 -17.06 -39.81 31.49
C ASP A 140 -15.82 -40.17 30.65
N ILE A 141 -15.85 -39.87 29.35
CA ILE A 141 -14.76 -40.10 28.40
C ILE A 141 -14.57 -38.81 27.59
N GLU A 142 -13.49 -38.06 27.87
CA GLU A 142 -13.17 -36.81 27.16
C GLU A 142 -12.19 -37.04 25.99
N THR A 143 -11.64 -38.25 25.90
CA THR A 143 -10.50 -38.54 25.03
C THR A 143 -10.90 -38.98 23.62
N ASP A 144 -12.19 -39.18 23.34
CA ASP A 144 -12.75 -39.51 22.03
C ASP A 144 -13.48 -38.36 21.32
N ASN A 145 -13.50 -37.17 21.94
CA ASN A 145 -14.04 -35.95 21.34
C ASN A 145 -13.23 -35.46 20.12
N HIS A 146 -12.01 -35.99 19.97
CA HIS A 146 -11.08 -35.73 18.89
C HIS A 146 -10.09 -36.90 18.78
N PRO A 147 -9.31 -37.00 17.69
CA PRO A 147 -8.17 -37.92 17.64
C PRO A 147 -7.23 -37.71 18.84
N SER A 148 -6.83 -38.79 19.50
CA SER A 148 -6.07 -38.74 20.76
C SER A 148 -5.14 -39.94 20.91
N VAL A 149 -3.96 -39.73 21.50
CA VAL A 149 -3.02 -40.80 21.87
C VAL A 149 -3.43 -41.55 23.13
N ASP A 150 -4.35 -40.98 23.92
CA ASP A 150 -4.77 -41.52 25.21
C ASP A 150 -6.13 -42.25 25.12
N HIS A 151 -6.68 -42.39 23.91
CA HIS A 151 -7.94 -43.10 23.65
C HIS A 151 -7.71 -44.30 22.72
N GLU A 152 -8.18 -45.47 23.11
CA GLU A 152 -8.24 -46.63 22.22
C GLU A 152 -9.63 -46.71 21.59
N PRO A 153 -9.78 -46.68 20.25
CA PRO A 153 -8.79 -47.14 19.28
C PRO A 153 -7.94 -46.05 18.58
N PHE A 154 -8.08 -44.78 18.96
CA PHE A 154 -7.45 -43.64 18.27
C PHE A 154 -5.92 -43.66 18.34
N ALA A 155 -5.36 -44.15 19.45
CA ALA A 155 -3.92 -44.33 19.64
C ALA A 155 -3.28 -45.24 18.57
N ASN A 156 -4.07 -46.09 17.90
CA ASN A 156 -3.66 -46.95 16.80
C ASN A 156 -3.90 -46.35 15.41
N GLY A 157 -4.29 -45.07 15.32
CA GLY A 157 -4.63 -44.39 14.07
C GLY A 157 -6.05 -44.62 13.58
N ASN A 158 -6.86 -45.35 14.35
CA ASN A 158 -8.25 -45.67 13.99
C ASN A 158 -9.21 -44.59 14.51
N PHE A 159 -8.95 -43.32 14.17
CA PHE A 159 -9.87 -42.21 14.42
C PHE A 159 -10.66 -41.87 13.15
N PRO A 160 -11.87 -41.30 13.26
CA PRO A 160 -12.66 -40.93 12.10
C PRO A 160 -12.03 -39.78 11.31
N PHE A 161 -11.85 -39.96 10.00
CA PHE A 161 -11.48 -38.91 9.07
C PHE A 161 -12.03 -39.23 7.67
N ALA A 162 -12.08 -38.22 6.80
CA ALA A 162 -12.32 -38.40 5.38
C ALA A 162 -11.16 -37.89 4.54
N ASP A 163 -10.77 -38.66 3.53
CA ASP A 163 -9.74 -38.25 2.58
C ASP A 163 -10.28 -37.28 1.53
N VAL A 164 -9.48 -36.25 1.23
CA VAL A 164 -9.68 -35.39 0.06
C VAL A 164 -8.35 -35.17 -0.65
N MET A 165 -8.40 -35.10 -1.98
CA MET A 165 -7.27 -34.71 -2.81
C MET A 165 -7.52 -33.30 -3.32
N VAL A 166 -6.60 -32.38 -3.06
CA VAL A 166 -6.66 -30.99 -3.54
C VAL A 166 -5.69 -30.83 -4.70
N ARG A 167 -6.16 -30.21 -5.80
CA ARG A 167 -5.36 -29.94 -6.98
C ARG A 167 -4.20 -29.00 -6.62
N VAL A 168 -3.01 -29.27 -7.14
CA VAL A 168 -1.94 -28.28 -7.17
C VAL A 168 -2.36 -27.17 -8.14
N LEU A 169 -2.54 -25.95 -7.64
CA LEU A 169 -2.63 -24.78 -8.50
C LEU A 169 -1.21 -24.43 -8.93
N GLU A 170 -0.72 -25.13 -9.96
CA GLU A 170 0.43 -24.69 -10.73
C GLU A 170 -0.12 -23.65 -11.73
N SER A 171 -0.05 -22.40 -11.31
CA SER A 171 -0.21 -21.23 -12.17
C SER A 171 0.98 -20.36 -11.84
N HIS A 172 1.67 -19.88 -12.86
CA HIS A 172 2.75 -18.92 -12.70
C HIS A 172 2.68 -17.96 -13.89
N ASP A 173 1.87 -16.92 -13.73
CA ASP A 173 1.60 -15.97 -14.81
C ASP A 173 1.68 -14.54 -14.28
N TYR A 174 2.67 -13.78 -14.75
CA TYR A 174 2.74 -12.34 -14.54
C TYR A 174 2.10 -11.66 -15.72
N LYS A 175 1.28 -10.63 -15.48
CA LYS A 175 0.62 -9.89 -16.55
C LYS A 175 0.75 -8.40 -16.35
N LEU A 176 1.02 -7.67 -17.43
CA LEU A 176 0.83 -6.22 -17.48
C LEU A 176 -0.58 -5.94 -17.99
N THR A 177 -1.41 -5.33 -17.14
CA THR A 177 -2.81 -5.06 -17.44
C THR A 177 -3.03 -3.72 -18.11
N SER A 178 -2.18 -2.73 -17.83
CA SER A 178 -2.25 -1.40 -18.43
C SER A 178 -0.95 -0.60 -18.30
N ALA A 179 -0.81 0.44 -19.12
CA ALA A 179 0.23 1.45 -18.99
C ALA A 179 -0.38 2.84 -19.22
N GLN A 180 -0.17 3.78 -18.30
CA GLN A 180 -0.77 5.11 -18.36
C GLN A 180 0.23 6.18 -17.98
N PHE A 181 0.27 7.27 -18.76
CA PHE A 181 1.03 8.46 -18.42
C PHE A 181 0.24 9.36 -17.48
N GLY A 182 0.93 9.98 -16.54
CA GLY A 182 0.35 10.99 -15.65
C GLY A 182 0.11 12.34 -16.35
N GLN A 183 0.84 12.60 -17.43
CA GLN A 183 0.69 13.81 -18.25
C GLN A 183 -0.18 13.56 -19.49
N GLN A 184 -0.87 14.60 -19.96
CA GLN A 184 -1.79 14.51 -21.12
C GLN A 184 -1.07 14.65 -22.46
N ALA A 185 0.11 15.26 -22.47
CA ALA A 185 0.95 15.46 -23.64
C ALA A 185 2.42 15.51 -23.22
N LEU A 186 3.30 15.09 -24.13
CA LEU A 186 4.73 15.26 -24.05
C LEU A 186 5.12 16.48 -24.88
N ILE A 187 5.73 17.48 -24.25
CA ILE A 187 6.24 18.68 -24.91
C ILE A 187 7.75 18.70 -24.69
N LEU A 188 8.53 18.66 -25.77
CA LEU A 188 9.99 18.63 -25.72
C LEU A 188 10.60 19.91 -26.31
N ASP A 189 11.80 20.26 -25.83
CA ASP A 189 12.61 21.30 -26.46
C ASP A 189 13.20 20.84 -27.79
N ILE A 190 13.46 21.79 -28.69
CA ILE A 190 14.24 21.52 -29.89
C ILE A 190 15.70 21.24 -29.44
N PRO A 191 16.35 20.17 -29.93
CA PRO A 191 17.67 19.72 -29.46
C PRO A 191 18.81 20.76 -29.40
N GLU A 192 18.69 21.91 -30.09
CA GLU A 192 19.71 22.96 -30.12
C GLU A 192 19.62 24.00 -28.98
N LYS A 193 18.58 23.97 -28.13
CA LYS A 193 18.42 24.86 -26.96
C LYS A 193 18.47 24.06 -25.65
N ASN A 194 19.66 23.78 -25.14
CA ASN A 194 19.80 23.21 -23.81
C ASN A 194 19.85 24.36 -22.78
N ASN A 195 18.73 24.65 -22.11
CA ASN A 195 18.59 25.76 -21.17
C ASN A 195 19.22 25.50 -19.77
N GLY A 196 20.13 24.53 -19.66
CA GLY A 196 20.85 24.27 -18.41
C GLY A 196 20.05 23.49 -17.37
N THR A 197 19.00 22.78 -17.78
CA THR A 197 18.34 21.81 -16.90
C THR A 197 19.29 20.63 -16.65
N SER A 198 19.51 20.30 -15.38
CA SER A 198 20.43 19.24 -14.96
C SER A 198 20.08 17.88 -15.59
N HIS A 199 21.04 16.96 -15.68
CA HIS A 199 20.94 15.61 -16.26
C HIS A 199 19.95 14.64 -15.55
N HIS A 200 18.97 15.18 -14.82
CA HIS A 200 17.99 14.45 -14.01
C HIS A 200 16.55 14.88 -14.34
N HIS A 201 16.24 15.21 -15.60
CA HIS A 201 14.90 15.62 -16.02
C HIS A 201 13.95 14.42 -16.20
N SER A 202 12.66 14.59 -15.90
CA SER A 202 11.62 13.56 -16.05
C SER A 202 10.73 13.86 -17.25
N ASP A 203 10.97 13.17 -18.37
CA ASP A 203 10.19 13.39 -19.59
C ASP A 203 8.83 12.72 -19.51
N LEU A 204 8.81 11.43 -19.17
CA LEU A 204 7.61 10.60 -19.12
C LEU A 204 7.46 10.00 -17.73
N VAL A 205 6.41 10.42 -17.01
CA VAL A 205 6.03 9.81 -15.74
C VAL A 205 4.67 9.12 -15.87
N GLY A 206 4.52 7.96 -15.26
CA GLY A 206 3.29 7.21 -15.29
C GLY A 206 3.29 5.99 -14.37
N TYR A 207 2.37 5.08 -14.64
CA TYR A 207 2.27 3.82 -13.92
C TYR A 207 1.86 2.67 -14.84
N LEU A 208 2.24 1.46 -14.43
CA LEU A 208 1.79 0.20 -14.99
C LEU A 208 0.81 -0.44 -14.02
N GLY A 209 -0.28 -0.98 -14.57
CA GLY A 209 -1.07 -1.97 -13.87
C GLY A 209 -0.46 -3.35 -14.13
N ALA A 210 -0.27 -4.14 -13.09
CA ALA A 210 0.27 -5.48 -13.18
C ALA A 210 -0.48 -6.44 -12.24
N ASP A 211 -0.40 -7.73 -12.50
CA ASP A 211 -1.04 -8.74 -11.68
C ASP A 211 -0.27 -10.07 -11.81
N TYR A 212 -0.42 -10.94 -10.81
CA TYR A 212 0.23 -12.25 -10.77
C TYR A 212 -0.77 -13.34 -10.37
N GLU A 213 -0.83 -14.40 -11.17
CA GLU A 213 -1.62 -15.60 -10.88
C GLU A 213 -0.69 -16.77 -10.56
N GLY A 214 -0.57 -17.09 -9.28
CA GLY A 214 0.23 -18.23 -8.84
C GLY A 214 0.60 -18.22 -7.37
N ILE A 215 1.39 -19.23 -6.96
CA ILE A 215 1.94 -19.34 -5.60
C ILE A 215 3.47 -19.19 -5.54
N ASP A 216 4.16 -19.43 -6.66
CA ASP A 216 5.63 -19.42 -6.73
C ASP A 216 6.17 -18.11 -7.31
N LEU A 217 6.18 -17.06 -6.48
CA LEU A 217 6.74 -15.76 -6.86
C LEU A 217 8.24 -15.85 -7.17
N GLY A 218 8.67 -15.01 -8.11
CA GLY A 218 10.04 -14.87 -8.57
C GLY A 218 10.35 -13.42 -8.93
N PRO A 219 11.64 -13.08 -9.10
CA PRO A 219 12.03 -11.73 -9.47
C PRO A 219 11.59 -11.42 -10.90
N THR A 220 11.16 -10.18 -11.14
CA THR A 220 10.76 -9.70 -12.46
C THR A 220 11.49 -8.42 -12.83
N GLU A 221 11.68 -8.23 -14.13
CA GLU A 221 12.22 -7.00 -14.71
C GLU A 221 11.24 -6.42 -15.71
N ILE A 222 11.12 -5.10 -15.75
CA ILE A 222 10.31 -4.39 -16.73
C ILE A 222 11.21 -3.46 -17.55
N LYS A 223 11.19 -3.64 -18.87
CA LYS A 223 11.89 -2.79 -19.84
C LYS A 223 10.90 -1.85 -20.53
N ALA A 224 11.32 -0.61 -20.84
CA ALA A 224 10.60 0.29 -21.75
C ALA A 224 11.35 0.50 -23.08
N GLU A 225 10.58 0.66 -24.16
CA GLU A 225 11.07 1.01 -25.48
C GLU A 225 10.15 2.05 -26.12
N VAL A 226 10.71 2.99 -26.88
CA VAL A 226 9.98 4.01 -27.65
C VAL A 226 10.00 3.67 -29.14
N LEU A 227 8.91 3.93 -29.86
CA LEU A 227 8.84 3.71 -31.30
C LEU A 227 9.34 4.94 -32.07
N ILE A 228 10.42 4.78 -32.86
CA ILE A 228 11.00 5.84 -33.70
C ILE A 228 11.24 5.30 -35.10
N GLY A 229 10.69 5.94 -36.14
CA GLY A 229 10.88 5.50 -37.53
C GLY A 229 10.49 4.03 -37.78
N GLY A 230 9.53 3.50 -37.00
CA GLY A 230 9.09 2.10 -37.05
C GLY A 230 9.96 1.08 -36.31
N ASN A 231 11.00 1.51 -35.57
CA ASN A 231 11.85 0.65 -34.75
C ASN A 231 11.65 0.95 -33.27
N TRP A 232 11.69 -0.09 -32.44
CA TRP A 232 11.66 0.04 -30.99
C TRP A 232 13.07 0.29 -30.46
N GLU A 233 13.26 1.41 -29.78
CA GLU A 233 14.53 1.80 -29.18
C GLU A 233 14.42 1.81 -27.65
N THR A 234 15.44 1.29 -26.96
CA THR A 234 15.47 1.24 -25.48
C THR A 234 15.46 2.65 -24.89
N THR A 235 14.77 2.80 -23.76
CA THR A 235 14.87 3.97 -22.89
C THR A 235 15.20 3.52 -21.45
N HIS A 236 15.42 4.47 -20.55
CA HIS A 236 15.91 4.19 -19.20
C HIS A 236 14.95 4.76 -18.14
N PHE A 237 14.85 4.04 -17.03
CA PHE A 237 14.01 4.38 -15.89
C PHE A 237 14.83 5.00 -14.77
N TRP A 238 14.29 6.01 -14.10
CA TRP A 238 14.86 6.51 -12.86
C TRP A 238 14.74 5.47 -11.75
N ASN A 239 15.87 5.11 -11.14
CA ASN A 239 15.92 4.28 -9.94
C ASN A 239 16.16 5.18 -8.72
N ALA A 240 15.13 5.34 -7.89
CA ALA A 240 15.17 6.22 -6.72
C ALA A 240 16.22 5.80 -5.67
N GLN A 241 16.43 4.49 -5.49
CA GLN A 241 17.36 3.96 -4.51
C GLN A 241 18.82 4.26 -4.89
N ASN A 242 19.13 4.14 -6.18
CA ASN A 242 20.49 4.32 -6.69
C ASN A 242 20.75 5.74 -7.21
N GLN A 243 19.69 6.56 -7.33
CA GLN A 243 19.72 7.91 -7.91
C GLN A 243 20.33 7.93 -9.32
N THR A 244 20.02 6.92 -10.13
CA THR A 244 20.53 6.77 -11.51
C THR A 244 19.47 6.22 -12.45
N TYR A 245 19.64 6.49 -13.75
CA TYR A 245 18.83 5.84 -14.79
C TYR A 245 19.33 4.41 -15.06
N GLN A 246 18.39 3.47 -15.22
CA GLN A 246 18.63 2.05 -15.42
C GLN A 246 17.79 1.50 -16.58
N ASP A 247 18.27 0.44 -17.23
CA ASP A 247 17.59 -0.18 -18.39
C ASP A 247 16.27 -0.86 -18.02
N VAL A 248 16.10 -1.22 -16.76
CA VAL A 248 14.95 -1.99 -16.25
C VAL A 248 14.49 -1.50 -14.89
N ILE A 249 13.22 -1.73 -14.59
CA ILE A 249 12.67 -1.71 -13.23
C ILE A 249 12.71 -3.15 -12.70
N GLU A 250 13.45 -3.38 -11.62
CA GLU A 250 13.34 -4.62 -10.85
C GLU A 250 12.09 -4.52 -9.95
N HIS A 251 11.15 -5.45 -10.11
CA HIS A 251 9.91 -5.45 -9.34
C HIS A 251 9.67 -6.80 -8.67
N ASN A 252 9.26 -6.75 -7.40
CA ASN A 252 8.91 -7.90 -6.59
C ASN A 252 7.40 -7.88 -6.33
N PHE A 253 6.67 -8.77 -6.99
CA PHE A 253 5.25 -8.96 -6.78
C PHE A 253 4.95 -9.47 -5.36
N THR A 254 3.77 -9.16 -4.86
CA THR A 254 3.26 -9.53 -3.55
C THR A 254 2.27 -10.68 -3.68
N ALA A 255 2.48 -11.74 -2.91
CA ALA A 255 1.60 -12.92 -2.92
C ALA A 255 0.14 -12.53 -2.65
N GLY A 256 -0.78 -12.94 -3.53
CA GLY A 256 -2.21 -12.71 -3.39
C GLY A 256 -2.68 -11.26 -3.59
N LEU A 257 -1.80 -10.35 -4.03
CA LEU A 257 -2.17 -9.00 -4.44
C LEU A 257 -2.49 -9.00 -5.94
N HIS A 258 -3.73 -8.61 -6.25
CA HIS A 258 -4.17 -8.39 -7.62
C HIS A 258 -4.26 -6.88 -7.92
N ASP A 259 -3.97 -6.46 -9.16
CA ASP A 259 -3.95 -5.05 -9.58
C ASP A 259 -2.83 -4.23 -8.90
N GLU A 260 -1.60 -4.74 -8.94
CA GLU A 260 -0.40 -4.01 -8.53
C GLU A 260 -0.17 -2.76 -9.40
N HIS A 261 0.31 -1.69 -8.76
CA HIS A 261 0.63 -0.44 -9.43
C HIS A 261 2.13 -0.20 -9.35
N ILE A 262 2.78 -0.12 -10.52
CA ILE A 262 4.23 0.04 -10.63
C ILE A 262 4.50 1.39 -11.28
N GLY A 263 5.01 2.34 -10.50
CA GLY A 263 5.37 3.67 -11.01
C GLY A 263 6.59 3.62 -11.92
N PHE A 264 6.65 4.52 -12.90
CA PHE A 264 7.83 4.71 -13.74
C PHE A 264 8.10 6.20 -13.99
N ASP A 265 9.39 6.54 -14.08
CA ASP A 265 9.89 7.83 -14.57
C ASP A 265 10.97 7.54 -15.61
N ILE A 266 10.79 8.06 -16.82
CA ILE A 266 11.67 7.85 -17.96
C ILE A 266 12.25 9.20 -18.40
N ALA A 267 13.58 9.25 -18.55
CA ALA A 267 14.25 10.31 -19.28
C ALA A 267 14.56 9.86 -20.70
N LEU A 268 14.19 10.69 -21.66
CA LEU A 268 14.62 10.60 -23.03
C LEU A 268 15.97 11.32 -23.13
N GLU A 269 17.03 10.55 -23.38
CA GLU A 269 18.38 11.11 -23.54
C GLU A 269 18.46 12.00 -24.79
N ASP A 270 19.39 12.97 -24.80
CA ASP A 270 19.56 13.93 -25.89
C ASP A 270 19.64 13.26 -27.27
N GLU A 271 20.33 12.13 -27.37
CA GLU A 271 20.43 11.38 -28.63
C GLU A 271 19.08 10.81 -29.08
N LEU A 272 18.26 10.35 -28.14
CA LEU A 272 16.92 9.82 -28.39
C LEU A 272 15.96 10.95 -28.77
N ILE A 273 16.00 12.08 -28.06
CA ILE A 273 15.24 13.30 -28.39
C ILE A 273 15.59 13.79 -29.80
N GLN A 274 16.88 13.82 -30.15
CA GLN A 274 17.31 14.20 -31.50
C GLN A 274 16.74 13.28 -32.58
N ARG A 275 16.67 11.97 -32.32
CA ARG A 275 16.06 11.01 -33.26
C ARG A 275 14.55 11.16 -33.34
N ILE A 276 13.87 11.36 -32.22
CA ILE A 276 12.43 11.67 -32.16
C ILE A 276 12.14 12.94 -32.98
N TYR A 277 12.93 14.00 -32.79
CA TYR A 277 12.78 15.26 -33.52
C TYR A 277 13.01 15.11 -35.03
N ASN A 278 13.98 14.29 -35.44
CA ASN A 278 14.25 14.06 -36.87
C ASN A 278 13.10 13.32 -37.59
N ASP A 279 12.28 12.56 -36.86
CA ASP A 279 11.09 11.85 -37.37
C ASP A 279 9.79 12.67 -37.17
N TYR A 280 9.87 13.82 -36.51
CA TYR A 280 8.73 14.69 -36.22
C TYR A 280 8.37 15.56 -37.43
N ASP A 281 7.07 15.62 -37.74
CA ASP A 281 6.45 16.46 -38.76
C ASP A 281 5.47 17.43 -38.07
N PRO A 282 5.80 18.74 -37.95
CA PRO A 282 4.96 19.71 -37.26
C PRO A 282 3.58 19.93 -37.91
N GLU A 283 3.39 19.47 -39.15
CA GLU A 283 2.11 19.58 -39.88
C GLU A 283 1.15 18.41 -39.58
N GLN A 284 1.57 17.42 -38.77
CA GLN A 284 0.78 16.24 -38.44
C GLN A 284 0.66 16.06 -36.92
N GLU A 285 -0.52 15.62 -36.46
CA GLU A 285 -0.68 15.15 -35.09
C GLU A 285 0.12 13.85 -34.92
N GLN A 286 1.12 13.89 -34.03
CA GLN A 286 1.95 12.73 -33.73
C GLN A 286 1.87 12.38 -32.24
N ALA A 287 2.09 11.11 -31.94
CA ALA A 287 2.17 10.60 -30.58
C ALA A 287 3.41 9.71 -30.46
N LEU A 288 4.11 9.84 -29.33
CA LEU A 288 5.20 8.94 -28.98
C LEU A 288 4.59 7.64 -28.42
N GLN A 289 4.85 6.51 -29.08
CA GLN A 289 4.42 5.19 -28.59
C GLN A 289 5.51 4.61 -27.70
N VAL A 290 5.08 4.01 -26.58
CA VAL A 290 5.96 3.36 -25.60
C VAL A 290 5.45 1.95 -25.33
N ARG A 291 6.37 0.98 -25.37
CA ARG A 291 6.13 -0.42 -25.05
C ARG A 291 6.86 -0.79 -23.77
N PHE A 292 6.12 -1.39 -22.85
CA PHE A 292 6.64 -2.00 -21.64
C PHE A 292 6.61 -3.52 -21.78
N THR A 293 7.70 -4.18 -21.42
CA THR A 293 7.82 -5.64 -21.46
C THR A 293 8.27 -6.15 -20.10
N LEU A 294 7.45 -7.00 -19.48
CA LEU A 294 7.76 -7.70 -18.24
C LEU A 294 8.43 -9.04 -18.53
N THR A 295 9.56 -9.29 -17.87
CA THR A 295 10.31 -10.54 -17.95
C THR A 295 10.31 -11.23 -16.60
N ASP A 296 9.81 -12.45 -16.56
CA ASP A 296 10.00 -13.36 -15.44
C ASP A 296 11.41 -13.95 -15.47
N LEU A 297 12.20 -13.66 -14.43
CA LEU A 297 13.58 -14.13 -14.33
C LEU A 297 13.67 -15.53 -13.69
N SER A 298 12.57 -16.06 -13.15
CA SER A 298 12.55 -17.38 -12.51
C SER A 298 12.60 -18.54 -13.52
N GLN A 299 12.36 -18.28 -14.80
CA GLN A 299 12.34 -19.26 -15.89
C GLN A 299 11.38 -20.43 -15.62
N ASN A 300 10.19 -20.12 -15.07
CA ASN A 300 9.17 -21.14 -14.86
C ASN A 300 8.64 -21.65 -16.21
N THR A 301 8.37 -22.96 -16.30
CA THR A 301 7.84 -23.58 -17.52
C THR A 301 6.39 -23.20 -17.81
N GLU A 302 5.69 -22.66 -16.81
CA GLU A 302 4.28 -22.25 -16.91
C GLU A 302 4.11 -20.76 -17.24
N THR A 303 5.21 -20.00 -17.33
CA THR A 303 5.19 -18.57 -17.65
C THR A 303 4.51 -18.32 -18.99
N ILE A 304 3.43 -17.54 -18.95
CA ILE A 304 2.79 -16.99 -20.15
C ILE A 304 3.48 -15.66 -20.43
N LEU A 305 3.84 -15.42 -21.71
CA LEU A 305 4.59 -14.23 -22.12
C LEU A 305 3.74 -13.27 -22.96
N GLU A 306 2.59 -13.72 -23.47
CA GLU A 306 1.74 -12.95 -24.40
C GLU A 306 1.04 -11.76 -23.71
N ASN A 307 0.87 -11.84 -22.40
CA ASN A 307 0.22 -10.87 -21.52
C ASN A 307 1.23 -10.01 -20.75
N ASN A 308 2.52 -10.10 -21.07
CA ASN A 308 3.61 -9.37 -20.39
C ASN A 308 3.94 -8.04 -21.07
N ILE A 309 3.16 -7.65 -22.09
CA ILE A 309 3.40 -6.47 -22.89
C ILE A 309 2.26 -5.49 -22.69
N ALA A 310 2.61 -4.26 -22.32
CA ALA A 310 1.68 -3.13 -22.33
C ALA A 310 2.22 -2.04 -23.27
N GLU A 311 1.37 -1.58 -24.19
CA GLU A 311 1.68 -0.48 -25.10
C GLU A 311 0.76 0.70 -24.81
N THR A 312 1.33 1.91 -24.87
CA THR A 312 0.59 3.16 -24.68
C THR A 312 1.20 4.25 -25.55
N ALA A 313 0.48 5.36 -25.73
CA ALA A 313 0.92 6.47 -26.56
C ALA A 313 0.57 7.80 -25.92
N ILE A 314 1.43 8.79 -26.12
CA ILE A 314 1.23 10.15 -25.64
C ILE A 314 1.35 11.16 -26.78
N PRO A 315 0.42 12.12 -26.91
CA PRO A 315 0.57 13.22 -27.87
C PRO A 315 1.92 13.90 -27.71
N LEU A 316 2.64 14.11 -28.82
CA LEU A 316 3.99 14.65 -28.84
C LEU A 316 4.00 16.01 -29.53
N TYR A 317 4.64 16.98 -28.88
CA TYR A 317 4.86 18.32 -29.41
C TYR A 317 6.29 18.76 -29.14
N PHE A 318 6.79 19.65 -30.00
CA PHE A 318 8.03 20.38 -29.76
C PHE A 318 7.75 21.87 -29.60
N PHE A 319 8.49 22.54 -28.73
CA PHE A 319 8.43 24.00 -28.66
C PHE A 319 8.81 24.61 -30.01
N SER A 320 7.92 25.41 -30.60
CA SER A 320 8.29 26.18 -31.79
C SER A 320 9.19 27.34 -31.38
N ALA A 321 10.38 27.44 -31.96
CA ALA A 321 11.17 28.66 -31.85
C ALA A 321 10.49 29.79 -32.64
N SER A 322 9.54 30.49 -32.03
CA SER A 322 9.07 31.79 -32.52
C SER A 322 9.90 32.89 -31.88
N GLU A 323 10.58 33.70 -32.70
CA GLU A 323 10.98 35.04 -32.29
C GLU A 323 9.72 35.81 -31.86
N GLU A 324 9.72 36.33 -30.63
CA GLU A 324 8.80 37.36 -30.09
C GLU A 324 7.32 37.28 -30.51
N GLU A 325 6.45 36.62 -29.74
CA GLU A 325 5.04 37.05 -29.66
C GLU A 325 4.50 36.95 -28.21
N GLU A 326 4.04 38.10 -27.70
CA GLU A 326 3.37 38.29 -26.41
C GLU A 326 2.07 37.46 -26.34
N THR A 327 2.05 36.38 -25.56
CA THR A 327 0.79 35.74 -25.17
C THR A 327 0.12 36.51 -24.02
N GLN A 328 -1.11 36.94 -24.30
CA GLN A 328 -1.99 37.70 -23.43
C GLN A 328 -2.26 36.97 -22.09
N SER A 329 -1.66 37.46 -21.01
CA SER A 329 -2.14 37.23 -19.64
C SER A 329 -3.02 38.40 -19.19
N ILE A 330 -3.95 38.08 -18.30
CA ILE A 330 -5.03 38.96 -17.84
C ILE A 330 -4.45 40.23 -17.18
N ALA A 331 -4.56 41.35 -17.89
CA ALA A 331 -4.43 42.76 -17.46
C ALA A 331 -3.41 43.07 -16.32
N LYS A 332 -2.13 43.26 -16.68
CA LYS A 332 -1.15 44.04 -15.88
C LYS A 332 -0.80 45.34 -16.63
N TYR A 333 -0.82 46.45 -15.89
CA TYR A 333 -0.54 47.82 -16.37
C TYR A 333 0.95 47.96 -16.71
N GLN A 334 1.30 48.43 -17.92
CA GLN A 334 2.68 48.78 -18.31
C GLN A 334 2.79 50.26 -18.72
N PRO A 335 3.83 51.00 -18.29
CA PRO A 335 4.34 52.15 -19.01
C PRO A 335 5.53 51.76 -19.90
N GLN A 336 5.40 52.03 -21.19
CA GLN A 336 6.46 51.86 -22.20
C GLN A 336 7.59 52.90 -22.06
N ALA A 337 8.85 52.47 -22.19
CA ALA A 337 9.92 53.26 -22.82
C ALA A 337 11.04 52.35 -23.37
N THR A 338 11.44 52.61 -24.61
CA THR A 338 12.37 51.83 -25.45
C THR A 338 13.85 52.23 -25.35
N LEU A 339 14.69 51.17 -25.31
CA LEU A 339 16.07 50.97 -25.80
C LEU A 339 17.31 51.53 -25.04
N GLY A 340 18.06 50.59 -24.44
CA GLY A 340 19.51 50.68 -24.20
C GLY A 340 20.04 49.78 -23.07
N LEU A 341 19.97 48.44 -23.23
CA LEU A 341 20.09 47.34 -22.23
C LEU A 341 18.69 46.84 -21.80
N ALA A 342 18.22 45.78 -22.44
CA ALA A 342 16.94 45.16 -22.14
C ALA A 342 16.96 44.55 -20.74
N ASN A 343 15.85 44.63 -20.01
CA ASN A 343 15.71 43.93 -18.73
C ASN A 343 15.95 42.43 -18.94
N VAL A 344 16.67 41.79 -18.03
CA VAL A 344 16.92 40.34 -18.11
C VAL A 344 15.74 39.65 -17.43
N LYS A 345 15.05 38.76 -18.15
CA LYS A 345 13.98 37.92 -17.62
C LYS A 345 14.43 36.46 -17.72
N LEU A 346 14.42 35.75 -16.60
CA LEU A 346 14.65 34.31 -16.52
C LEU A 346 13.39 33.69 -15.92
N GLU A 347 12.85 32.65 -16.55
CA GLU A 347 11.62 31.97 -16.10
C GLU A 347 11.74 30.45 -16.24
N SER A 348 11.08 29.71 -15.35
CA SER A 348 10.97 28.25 -15.40
C SER A 348 9.63 27.77 -14.83
N THR A 349 9.08 26.70 -15.40
CA THR A 349 7.80 26.11 -14.99
C THR A 349 7.87 24.59 -14.97
N PHE A 350 7.21 23.96 -14.00
CA PHE A 350 7.08 22.50 -13.90
C PHE A 350 5.63 22.13 -13.57
N ASN A 351 4.98 21.35 -14.44
CA ASN A 351 3.59 20.91 -14.23
C ASN A 351 3.44 19.43 -14.57
N LYS A 352 3.05 18.60 -13.59
CA LYS A 352 2.85 17.15 -13.77
C LYS A 352 1.74 16.64 -12.85
N PHE A 353 1.01 15.61 -13.31
CA PHE A 353 0.06 14.83 -12.52
C PHE A 353 0.53 13.38 -12.38
N TYR A 354 0.18 12.74 -11.27
CA TYR A 354 0.60 11.41 -10.88
C TYR A 354 -0.63 10.62 -10.36
N GLY A 355 -0.85 9.41 -10.86
CA GLY A 355 -1.95 8.52 -10.44
C GLY A 355 -3.18 8.50 -11.37
N ASN A 356 -4.34 8.12 -10.84
CA ASN A 356 -5.60 7.94 -11.57
C ASN A 356 -6.70 8.84 -11.00
N ASN A 357 -7.16 9.83 -11.77
CA ASN A 357 -8.15 10.83 -11.34
C ASN A 357 -9.49 10.23 -10.83
N SER A 358 -9.87 9.03 -11.30
CA SER A 358 -11.10 8.35 -10.85
C SER A 358 -10.95 7.61 -9.52
N LYS A 359 -9.71 7.32 -9.11
CA LYS A 359 -9.33 6.75 -7.82
C LYS A 359 -8.65 7.87 -7.00
N PHE A 360 -7.32 7.97 -7.09
CA PHE A 360 -6.49 8.99 -6.46
C PHE A 360 -5.47 9.51 -7.47
N SER A 361 -5.34 10.84 -7.59
CA SER A 361 -4.22 11.47 -8.27
C SER A 361 -3.82 12.79 -7.62
N VAL A 362 -2.58 13.21 -7.84
CA VAL A 362 -2.03 14.47 -7.36
C VAL A 362 -1.30 15.17 -8.50
N GLY A 363 -1.40 16.48 -8.58
CA GLY A 363 -0.70 17.32 -9.53
C GLY A 363 0.09 18.40 -8.81
N VAL A 364 1.25 18.70 -9.36
CA VAL A 364 2.18 19.73 -8.89
C VAL A 364 2.38 20.72 -10.02
N ASP A 365 2.24 22.00 -9.71
CA ASP A 365 2.46 23.13 -10.62
C ASP A 365 3.39 24.14 -9.95
N LEU A 366 4.56 24.37 -10.52
CA LEU A 366 5.60 25.23 -9.99
C LEU A 366 6.03 26.25 -11.05
N ASN A 367 6.30 27.48 -10.62
CA ASN A 367 6.76 28.57 -11.47
C ASN A 367 7.78 29.43 -10.71
N GLY A 368 8.88 29.82 -11.37
CA GLY A 368 9.81 30.82 -10.87
C GLY A 368 10.19 31.82 -11.95
N GLU A 369 10.30 33.09 -11.58
CA GLU A 369 10.73 34.19 -12.45
C GLU A 369 11.74 35.11 -11.73
N LEU A 370 12.86 35.43 -12.38
CA LEU A 370 13.79 36.49 -11.99
C LEU A 370 13.82 37.57 -13.07
N PHE A 371 13.62 38.81 -12.66
CA PHE A 371 13.63 39.98 -13.52
C PHE A 371 14.67 41.00 -13.02
N ILE A 372 15.63 41.38 -13.86
CA ILE A 372 16.70 42.34 -13.53
C ILE A 372 16.54 43.60 -14.38
N VAL A 373 16.61 44.76 -13.71
CA VAL A 373 16.56 46.09 -14.32
C VAL A 373 17.94 46.74 -14.22
N PRO A 374 18.77 46.73 -15.29
CA PRO A 374 20.15 47.21 -15.23
C PRO A 374 20.28 48.74 -15.39
N ILE A 375 19.23 49.44 -15.83
CA ILE A 375 19.27 50.89 -16.12
C ILE A 375 18.05 51.64 -15.59
N GLY A 376 18.22 52.93 -15.32
CA GLY A 376 17.15 53.79 -14.77
C GLY A 376 17.09 53.68 -13.26
N ASP A 377 16.13 52.92 -12.74
CA ASP A 377 16.08 52.52 -11.33
C ASP A 377 16.59 51.10 -11.20
N ILE A 378 17.90 50.99 -10.97
CA ILE A 378 18.61 49.72 -10.95
C ILE A 378 18.01 48.83 -9.86
N GLY A 379 17.69 47.58 -10.20
CA GLY A 379 17.05 46.69 -9.25
C GLY A 379 16.71 45.31 -9.81
N GLY A 380 15.94 44.57 -9.05
CA GLY A 380 15.47 43.24 -9.43
C GLY A 380 14.12 42.92 -8.81
N ARG A 381 13.43 41.96 -9.41
CA ARG A 381 12.17 41.38 -8.92
C ARG A 381 12.25 39.86 -9.06
N ILE A 382 11.79 39.14 -8.05
CA ILE A 382 11.75 37.69 -7.98
C ILE A 382 10.30 37.29 -7.73
N VAL A 383 9.78 36.38 -8.54
CA VAL A 383 8.46 35.76 -8.35
C VAL A 383 8.64 34.26 -8.21
N GLY A 384 7.93 33.67 -7.26
CA GLY A 384 7.86 32.22 -7.09
C GLY A 384 6.41 31.82 -6.80
N GLU A 385 5.89 30.86 -7.55
CA GLU A 385 4.54 30.32 -7.36
C GLU A 385 4.59 28.79 -7.32
N GLY A 386 3.78 28.20 -6.46
CA GLY A 386 3.63 26.75 -6.36
C GLY A 386 2.20 26.38 -6.00
N ALA A 387 1.69 25.31 -6.58
CA ALA A 387 0.38 24.76 -6.27
C ALA A 387 0.39 23.23 -6.31
N VAL A 388 -0.35 22.64 -5.37
CA VAL A 388 -0.59 21.20 -5.30
C VAL A 388 -2.09 20.95 -5.35
N GLU A 389 -2.50 20.16 -6.32
CA GLU A 389 -3.89 19.80 -6.58
C GLU A 389 -4.07 18.29 -6.42
N ALA A 390 -5.18 17.83 -5.87
CA ALA A 390 -5.47 16.39 -5.76
C ALA A 390 -6.89 16.05 -6.21
N TYR A 391 -7.04 14.86 -6.78
CA TYR A 391 -8.32 14.24 -7.07
C TYR A 391 -8.58 13.06 -6.13
N PHE A 392 -9.75 13.09 -5.50
CA PHE A 392 -10.29 11.99 -4.72
C PHE A 392 -11.60 11.55 -5.35
N PHE A 393 -11.64 10.37 -5.97
CA PHE A 393 -12.84 9.84 -6.63
C PHE A 393 -13.51 10.85 -7.58
N ASN A 394 -12.72 11.45 -8.47
CA ASN A 394 -13.10 12.53 -9.42
C ASN A 394 -13.34 13.93 -8.81
N ALA A 395 -13.22 14.12 -7.49
CA ALA A 395 -13.35 15.44 -6.89
C ALA A 395 -11.99 16.16 -6.85
N LYS A 396 -11.85 17.25 -7.63
CA LYS A 396 -10.67 18.12 -7.62
C LYS A 396 -10.64 18.99 -6.36
N ASN A 397 -9.49 19.04 -5.69
CA ASN A 397 -9.25 19.88 -4.52
C ASN A 397 -7.88 20.55 -4.65
N THR A 398 -7.81 21.87 -4.50
CA THR A 398 -6.52 22.54 -4.28
C THR A 398 -6.13 22.30 -2.83
N LEU A 399 -5.10 21.48 -2.64
CA LEU A 399 -4.60 21.16 -1.31
C LEU A 399 -3.83 22.36 -0.77
N PHE A 400 -2.98 22.94 -1.61
CA PHE A 400 -2.08 24.02 -1.26
C PHE A 400 -1.76 24.92 -2.47
N SER A 401 -1.56 26.21 -2.23
CA SER A 401 -0.90 27.11 -3.17
C SER A 401 -0.17 28.23 -2.41
N ILE A 402 1.01 28.61 -2.90
CA ILE A 402 1.79 29.74 -2.42
C ILE A 402 2.23 30.61 -3.60
N ALA A 403 2.24 31.92 -3.37
CA ALA A 403 2.80 32.90 -4.28
C ALA A 403 3.68 33.88 -3.50
N TYR A 404 4.82 34.22 -4.09
CA TYR A 404 5.77 35.20 -3.59
C TYR A 404 6.15 36.17 -4.71
N ASP A 405 6.23 37.45 -4.36
CA ASP A 405 6.66 38.52 -5.26
C ASP A 405 7.53 39.52 -4.47
N GLY A 406 8.84 39.42 -4.64
CA GLY A 406 9.84 40.27 -4.01
C GLY A 406 10.49 41.22 -4.99
N SER A 407 10.81 42.43 -4.56
CA SER A 407 11.47 43.42 -5.41
C SER A 407 12.40 44.33 -4.61
N ALA A 408 13.49 44.75 -5.26
CA ALA A 408 14.44 45.68 -4.69
C ALA A 408 15.02 46.61 -5.76
N TYR A 409 14.88 47.91 -5.55
CA TYR A 409 15.36 48.97 -6.42
C TYR A 409 16.23 49.98 -5.64
N VAL A 410 17.25 50.53 -6.31
CA VAL A 410 18.22 51.48 -5.74
C VAL A 410 17.55 52.77 -5.29
N SER A 411 16.49 53.22 -5.95
CA SER A 411 15.72 54.39 -5.50
C SER A 411 14.97 54.15 -4.19
N GLY A 412 14.77 52.89 -3.79
CA GLY A 412 13.91 52.47 -2.70
C GLY A 412 12.41 52.53 -3.01
N ASN A 413 12.00 53.06 -4.17
CA ASN A 413 10.62 53.00 -4.62
C ASN A 413 10.31 51.59 -5.13
N ASN A 414 9.15 51.05 -4.78
CA ASN A 414 8.74 49.68 -5.11
C ASN A 414 9.71 48.59 -4.60
N THR A 415 10.56 48.88 -3.60
CA THR A 415 11.35 47.86 -2.89
C THR A 415 10.50 47.27 -1.77
N GLY A 416 10.17 45.99 -1.86
CA GLY A 416 9.33 45.30 -0.88
C GLY A 416 8.95 43.89 -1.32
N TYR A 417 8.05 43.27 -0.59
CA TYR A 417 7.56 41.92 -0.89
C TYR A 417 6.05 41.83 -0.70
N ALA A 418 5.45 40.87 -1.40
CA ALA A 418 4.11 40.36 -1.15
C ALA A 418 4.15 38.82 -1.15
N SER A 419 3.40 38.20 -0.25
CA SER A 419 3.24 36.74 -0.20
C SER A 419 1.81 36.36 0.15
N GLN A 420 1.30 35.31 -0.50
CA GLN A 420 -0.02 34.75 -0.25
C GLN A 420 0.06 33.23 -0.16
N MET A 421 -0.72 32.65 0.75
CA MET A 421 -0.85 31.20 0.91
C MET A 421 -2.31 30.77 1.02
N ILE A 422 -2.66 29.72 0.29
CA ILE A 422 -3.98 29.09 0.24
C ILE A 422 -3.84 27.63 0.68
N ILE A 423 -4.68 27.18 1.62
CA ILE A 423 -4.80 25.78 2.06
C ILE A 423 -6.26 25.35 1.97
N PHE A 424 -6.54 24.20 1.36
CA PHE A 424 -7.90 23.69 1.15
C PHE A 424 -8.88 24.76 0.63
N ASN A 425 -8.45 25.51 -0.38
CA ASN A 425 -9.18 26.65 -0.97
C ASN A 425 -9.43 27.86 -0.03
N ASN A 426 -8.78 27.95 1.13
CA ASN A 426 -8.88 29.09 2.04
C ASN A 426 -7.56 29.86 2.10
N VAL A 427 -7.60 31.18 1.94
CA VAL A 427 -6.42 32.03 2.19
C VAL A 427 -6.13 32.02 3.69
N VAL A 428 -4.96 31.52 4.06
CA VAL A 428 -4.54 31.36 5.47
C VAL A 428 -3.43 32.33 5.87
N PHE A 429 -2.75 32.93 4.89
CA PHE A 429 -1.71 33.92 5.10
C PHE A 429 -1.63 34.90 3.92
N GLU A 430 -1.45 36.18 4.25
CA GLU A 430 -1.23 37.29 3.33
C GLU A 430 -0.40 38.34 4.06
N ASP A 431 0.74 38.76 3.51
CA ASP A 431 1.63 39.78 4.09
C ASP A 431 2.29 40.62 2.99
N GLU A 432 2.41 41.93 3.22
CA GLU A 432 3.02 42.87 2.29
C GLU A 432 3.81 43.98 3.03
N GLN A 433 5.04 44.28 2.58
CA GLN A 433 5.82 45.37 3.17
C GLN A 433 6.86 45.95 2.20
N TYR A 434 6.97 47.30 2.15
CA TYR A 434 7.92 48.03 1.30
C TYR A 434 8.85 48.95 2.11
N VAL A 435 10.15 48.61 2.23
CA VAL A 435 11.17 49.35 3.00
C VAL A 435 12.59 49.23 2.39
N ALA A 436 13.50 50.18 2.68
CA ALA A 436 14.82 50.29 2.04
C ALA A 436 15.91 49.28 2.46
N LYS A 437 15.74 48.59 3.60
CA LYS A 437 16.55 47.43 4.05
C LYS A 437 15.67 46.54 4.90
N TYR A 438 15.73 45.23 4.69
CA TYR A 438 14.95 44.26 5.45
C TYR A 438 15.67 42.91 5.48
N GLU A 439 15.39 42.15 6.53
CA GLU A 439 15.67 40.73 6.63
C GLU A 439 14.48 40.16 7.40
N LYS A 440 13.84 39.13 6.82
CA LYS A 440 12.64 38.55 7.37
C LYS A 440 12.64 37.07 7.09
N SER A 441 12.54 36.28 8.15
CA SER A 441 12.27 34.86 8.08
C SER A 441 10.82 34.59 8.47
N TRP A 442 10.19 33.69 7.72
CA TRP A 442 8.86 33.15 8.01
C TRP A 442 9.01 31.65 8.18
N GLU A 443 8.54 31.14 9.32
CA GLU A 443 8.39 29.70 9.56
C GLU A 443 6.95 29.45 10.00
N LYS A 444 6.25 28.57 9.27
CA LYS A 444 4.90 28.13 9.61
C LYS A 444 4.77 26.65 9.34
N SER A 445 4.28 25.91 10.33
CA SER A 445 3.84 24.53 10.16
C SER A 445 2.39 24.36 10.58
N TRP A 446 1.69 23.48 9.88
CA TRP A 446 0.30 23.12 10.13
C TRP A 446 0.17 21.61 10.03
N GLU A 447 -0.34 20.96 11.08
CA GLU A 447 -0.69 19.54 11.05
C GLU A 447 -2.20 19.40 11.27
N GLU A 448 -2.87 18.63 10.41
CA GLU A 448 -4.29 18.36 10.54
C GLU A 448 -4.62 16.91 10.24
N GLU A 449 -5.42 16.29 11.12
CA GLU A 449 -6.06 14.99 10.89
C GLU A 449 -7.56 15.24 10.76
N LYS A 450 -8.17 14.78 9.65
CA LYS A 450 -9.60 14.95 9.40
C LYS A 450 -10.25 13.63 9.00
N ILE A 451 -11.16 13.15 9.84
CA ILE A 451 -12.03 12.02 9.52
C ILE A 451 -13.07 12.48 8.50
N LEU A 452 -13.04 11.89 7.31
CA LEU A 452 -13.93 12.23 6.20
C LEU A 452 -15.17 11.33 6.15
N ALA A 453 -15.04 10.09 6.62
CA ALA A 453 -16.13 9.14 6.67
C ALA A 453 -16.06 8.32 7.96
N GLN A 454 -17.21 8.17 8.62
CA GLN A 454 -17.38 7.26 9.74
C GLN A 454 -18.64 6.45 9.51
N ALA A 455 -18.53 5.13 9.57
CA ALA A 455 -19.64 4.21 9.42
C ALA A 455 -19.72 3.29 10.63
N ARG A 456 -20.92 3.21 11.21
CA ARG A 456 -21.24 2.20 12.22
C ARG A 456 -22.24 1.22 11.66
N PHE A 457 -21.88 -0.05 11.65
CA PHE A 457 -22.76 -1.10 11.18
C PHE A 457 -22.52 -2.36 12.00
N THR A 458 -23.54 -3.20 12.08
CA THR A 458 -23.48 -4.43 12.86
C THR A 458 -23.36 -5.64 11.94
N ILE A 459 -22.35 -6.48 12.13
CA ILE A 459 -22.32 -7.82 11.53
C ILE A 459 -22.94 -8.76 12.57
N GLY A 460 -24.22 -9.09 12.40
CA GLY A 460 -24.98 -9.80 13.44
C GLY A 460 -25.20 -8.93 14.70
N PRO A 461 -24.99 -9.43 15.93
CA PRO A 461 -25.15 -8.64 17.16
C PRO A 461 -23.95 -7.72 17.47
N ILE A 462 -22.93 -7.67 16.59
CA ILE A 462 -21.64 -7.05 16.87
C ILE A 462 -21.57 -5.66 16.25
N PRO A 463 -21.51 -4.57 17.04
CA PRO A 463 -21.35 -3.22 16.50
C PRO A 463 -19.91 -2.99 16.03
N MET A 464 -19.76 -2.55 14.78
CA MET A 464 -18.50 -2.10 14.21
C MET A 464 -18.49 -0.58 14.01
N ASN A 465 -17.30 0.01 14.09
CA ASN A 465 -17.04 1.40 13.77
C ASN A 465 -15.84 1.45 12.83
N VAL A 466 -16.03 2.01 11.64
CA VAL A 466 -14.98 2.21 10.63
C VAL A 466 -14.84 3.70 10.41
N GLU A 467 -13.60 4.18 10.42
CA GLU A 467 -13.22 5.56 10.20
C GLU A 467 -12.22 5.63 9.06
N ALA A 468 -12.43 6.56 8.14
CA ALA A 468 -11.49 6.90 7.10
C ALA A 468 -11.29 8.41 7.11
N GLY A 469 -10.05 8.84 6.96
CA GLY A 469 -9.67 10.23 7.03
C GLY A 469 -8.42 10.52 6.22
N VAL A 470 -8.04 11.79 6.25
CA VAL A 470 -6.78 12.29 5.70
C VAL A 470 -5.99 12.91 6.84
N ASN A 471 -4.68 12.77 6.79
CA ASN A 471 -3.77 13.49 7.66
C ASN A 471 -2.74 14.20 6.80
N GLY A 472 -2.21 15.31 7.29
CA GLY A 472 -1.10 15.92 6.62
C GLY A 472 -0.46 17.00 7.45
N SER A 473 0.80 17.26 7.11
CA SER A 473 1.55 18.41 7.55
C SER A 473 1.91 19.30 6.37
N LEU A 474 1.89 20.61 6.59
CA LEU A 474 2.40 21.60 5.68
C LEU A 474 3.41 22.45 6.44
N GLY A 475 4.62 22.58 5.94
CA GLY A 475 5.66 23.49 6.38
C GLY A 475 5.98 24.54 5.33
N PHE A 476 6.39 25.71 5.78
CA PHE A 476 6.98 26.76 4.96
C PHE A 476 8.11 27.40 5.76
N GLU A 477 9.28 27.48 5.15
CA GLU A 477 10.43 28.22 5.66
C GLU A 477 11.00 29.08 4.55
N LEU A 478 10.91 30.40 4.68
CA LEU A 478 11.55 31.32 3.73
C LEU A 478 12.23 32.45 4.50
N THR A 479 13.46 32.73 4.13
CA THR A 479 14.21 33.90 4.56
C THR A 479 14.48 34.77 3.35
N VAL A 480 14.06 36.03 3.41
CA VAL A 480 14.42 37.03 2.40
C VAL A 480 15.15 38.16 3.10
N GLY A 481 16.28 38.54 2.54
CA GLY A 481 17.09 39.62 3.07
C GLY A 481 17.70 40.49 1.99
N TYR A 482 17.97 41.74 2.36
CA TYR A 482 18.75 42.67 1.58
C TYR A 482 19.83 43.31 2.46
N ASN A 483 21.08 42.91 2.26
CA ASN A 483 22.24 43.50 2.91
C ASN A 483 23.43 43.57 1.95
N ALA A 484 23.43 44.59 1.07
CA ALA A 484 24.36 44.75 -0.07
C ALA A 484 24.21 43.68 -1.18
N GLU A 485 23.53 42.58 -0.86
CA GLU A 485 23.06 41.52 -1.74
C GLU A 485 21.60 41.23 -1.36
N LEU A 486 20.74 41.10 -2.38
CA LEU A 486 19.38 40.56 -2.24
C LEU A 486 19.50 39.05 -2.22
N TYR A 487 18.88 38.39 -1.26
CA TYR A 487 18.83 36.94 -1.23
C TYR A 487 17.47 36.45 -0.75
N ALA A 488 17.09 35.27 -1.21
CA ALA A 488 15.92 34.53 -0.83
C ALA A 488 16.31 33.06 -0.70
N GLU A 489 16.20 32.48 0.50
CA GLU A 489 16.58 31.10 0.77
C GLU A 489 15.55 30.40 1.67
N GLY A 490 15.30 29.12 1.43
CA GLY A 490 14.50 28.25 2.29
C GLY A 490 13.64 27.24 1.55
N ASP A 491 12.94 26.42 2.33
CA ASP A 491 11.93 25.49 1.85
C ASP A 491 10.62 26.26 1.59
N LEU A 492 10.46 26.69 0.34
CA LEU A 492 9.27 27.38 -0.16
C LEU A 492 7.98 26.61 0.12
N PHE A 493 8.06 25.28 0.21
CA PHE A 493 7.09 24.50 0.99
C PHE A 493 7.60 23.09 1.28
N HIS A 494 7.07 22.52 2.36
CA HIS A 494 7.13 21.11 2.70
C HIS A 494 5.68 20.60 2.84
N VAL A 495 5.28 19.57 2.12
CA VAL A 495 3.94 18.95 2.22
C VAL A 495 4.13 17.48 2.51
N ASP A 496 3.60 16.99 3.62
CA ASP A 496 3.31 15.57 3.84
C ASP A 496 1.79 15.43 3.87
N PHE A 497 1.22 14.68 2.95
CA PHE A 497 -0.21 14.42 2.93
C PHE A 497 -0.48 12.95 2.70
N GLY A 498 -1.27 12.37 3.59
CA GLY A 498 -1.66 10.97 3.57
C GLY A 498 -3.16 10.74 3.79
N ALA A 499 -3.57 9.51 3.54
CA ALA A 499 -4.89 8.99 3.86
C ALA A 499 -4.76 7.83 4.84
N PHE A 500 -5.69 7.76 5.79
CA PHE A 500 -5.76 6.67 6.75
C PHE A 500 -7.14 6.05 6.82
N GLY A 501 -7.16 4.75 7.11
CA GLY A 501 -8.35 3.97 7.39
C GLY A 501 -8.11 3.16 8.66
N ARG A 502 -8.97 3.33 9.65
CA ARG A 502 -8.90 2.64 10.95
C ARG A 502 -10.28 2.16 11.33
N GLY A 503 -10.37 0.91 11.75
CA GLY A 503 -11.61 0.39 12.32
C GLY A 503 -11.49 -1.10 12.50
N GLY A 504 -11.98 -1.65 13.60
CA GLY A 504 -11.94 -3.09 13.80
C GLY A 504 -12.75 -3.60 14.98
N ILE A 505 -12.95 -4.92 14.98
CA ILE A 505 -13.53 -5.70 16.07
C ILE A 505 -12.42 -6.39 16.84
N ASN A 506 -12.59 -6.54 18.15
CA ASN A 506 -11.79 -7.44 18.97
C ASN A 506 -12.76 -8.27 19.82
N LEU A 507 -13.16 -9.41 19.29
CA LEU A 507 -13.85 -10.45 20.05
C LEU A 507 -12.76 -11.43 20.46
N GLY A 508 -12.75 -11.93 21.70
CA GLY A 508 -11.67 -12.78 22.22
C GLY A 508 -11.33 -14.06 21.41
N LEU A 509 -12.08 -14.35 20.33
CA LEU A 509 -11.82 -15.41 19.35
C LEU A 509 -11.66 -14.93 17.90
N VAL A 510 -12.08 -13.71 17.53
CA VAL A 510 -11.90 -13.12 16.19
C VAL A 510 -11.70 -11.61 16.29
N SER A 511 -10.62 -11.09 15.72
CA SER A 511 -10.44 -9.65 15.47
C SER A 511 -10.46 -9.41 13.96
N ALA A 512 -10.98 -8.27 13.49
CA ALA A 512 -10.96 -7.93 12.07
C ALA A 512 -10.97 -6.43 11.93
N ALA A 513 -10.14 -5.88 11.06
CA ALA A 513 -9.94 -4.46 10.90
C ALA A 513 -9.74 -4.06 9.44
N VAL A 514 -10.08 -2.81 9.14
CA VAL A 514 -9.60 -2.12 7.93
C VAL A 514 -8.32 -1.38 8.32
N GLN A 515 -7.27 -1.54 7.51
CA GLN A 515 -6.03 -0.79 7.64
C GLN A 515 -5.74 -0.06 6.33
N ALA A 516 -5.67 1.27 6.39
CA ALA A 516 -5.11 2.09 5.33
C ALA A 516 -4.05 3.01 5.91
N ILE A 517 -2.86 2.97 5.34
CA ILE A 517 -1.79 3.94 5.55
C ILE A 517 -1.24 4.23 4.17
N LEU A 518 -1.66 5.35 3.59
CA LEU A 518 -1.26 5.79 2.26
C LEU A 518 -0.64 7.18 2.37
N THR A 519 0.59 7.33 1.92
CA THR A 519 1.18 8.64 1.61
C THR A 519 0.74 9.00 0.20
N LEU A 520 0.15 10.18 0.03
CA LEU A 520 -0.29 10.67 -1.28
C LEU A 520 0.77 11.56 -1.90
N ILE A 521 1.35 12.45 -1.10
CA ILE A 521 2.47 13.30 -1.51
C ILE A 521 3.31 13.63 -0.27
N ASP A 522 4.60 13.44 -0.38
CA ASP A 522 5.63 14.01 0.47
C ASP A 522 6.52 14.83 -0.47
N ASN A 523 6.53 16.15 -0.29
CA ASN A 523 7.24 17.05 -1.19
C ASN A 523 7.91 18.19 -0.45
N THR A 524 9.17 18.43 -0.77
CA THR A 524 9.92 19.62 -0.34
C THR A 524 10.43 20.36 -1.56
N PHE A 525 9.95 21.59 -1.74
CA PHE A 525 10.44 22.50 -2.78
C PHE A 525 11.26 23.61 -2.13
N SER A 526 12.53 23.68 -2.51
CA SER A 526 13.50 24.61 -1.93
C SER A 526 13.98 25.61 -2.98
N LEU A 527 14.11 26.87 -2.55
CA LEU A 527 14.71 27.95 -3.33
C LEU A 527 15.95 28.43 -2.60
N GLU A 528 17.02 28.62 -3.36
CA GLU A 528 18.16 29.42 -2.98
C GLU A 528 18.41 30.41 -4.11
N SER A 529 18.31 31.71 -3.84
CA SER A 529 18.60 32.74 -4.82
C SER A 529 19.30 33.91 -4.18
N ASN A 530 20.22 34.48 -4.94
CA ASN A 530 20.93 35.67 -4.59
C ASN A 530 21.15 36.58 -5.81
N ALA A 531 21.16 37.89 -5.58
CA ALA A 531 21.43 38.90 -6.57
C ALA A 531 22.12 40.08 -5.88
N GLY A 532 23.38 40.32 -6.24
CA GLY A 532 24.22 41.32 -5.61
C GLY A 532 24.88 42.27 -6.61
N PHE A 533 25.32 43.41 -6.08
CA PHE A 533 26.05 44.40 -6.86
C PHE A 533 27.46 44.54 -6.30
N ALA A 534 28.45 44.11 -7.08
CA ALA A 534 29.84 44.40 -6.78
C ALA A 534 30.18 45.79 -7.34
N LEU A 535 30.33 46.78 -6.45
CA LEU A 535 30.77 48.12 -6.84
C LEU A 535 32.30 48.17 -6.99
N ALA A 536 32.77 49.00 -7.92
CA ALA A 536 34.20 49.24 -8.08
C ALA A 536 34.82 49.75 -6.77
N SER A 537 35.83 49.04 -6.27
CA SER A 537 36.54 49.34 -5.02
C SER A 537 38.04 49.19 -5.24
N SER A 538 38.86 49.44 -4.21
CA SER A 538 40.32 49.24 -4.31
C SER A 538 40.73 47.80 -4.63
N ASP A 539 39.84 46.83 -4.43
CA ASP A 539 40.07 45.40 -4.60
C ASP A 539 39.24 44.79 -5.76
N ASN A 540 38.40 45.59 -6.43
CA ASN A 540 37.59 45.15 -7.57
C ASN A 540 37.48 46.28 -8.61
N ASP A 541 38.15 46.11 -9.75
CA ASP A 541 38.26 47.13 -10.81
C ASP A 541 37.08 47.13 -11.79
N ARG A 542 36.16 46.16 -11.70
CA ARG A 542 35.02 46.02 -12.61
C ARG A 542 33.71 45.93 -11.83
N PRO A 543 32.88 46.99 -11.87
CA PRO A 543 31.55 46.88 -11.31
C PRO A 543 30.76 45.82 -12.09
N HIS A 544 30.11 44.90 -11.39
CA HIS A 544 29.32 43.86 -12.01
C HIS A 544 28.13 43.49 -11.12
N ILE A 545 27.09 42.97 -11.74
CA ILE A 545 25.96 42.32 -11.08
C ILE A 545 26.26 40.83 -11.06
N TYR A 546 26.24 40.19 -9.90
CA TYR A 546 26.28 38.72 -9.83
C TYR A 546 24.92 38.21 -9.38
N TYR A 547 24.49 37.07 -9.90
CA TYR A 547 23.24 36.45 -9.52
C TYR A 547 23.34 34.93 -9.55
N GLY A 548 22.61 34.31 -8.64
CA GLY A 548 22.44 32.88 -8.53
C GLY A 548 20.98 32.54 -8.23
N ILE A 549 20.53 31.44 -8.80
CA ILE A 549 19.24 30.84 -8.48
C ILE A 549 19.37 29.34 -8.62
N ASP A 550 18.96 28.62 -7.58
CA ASP A 550 18.89 27.18 -7.48
C ASP A 550 17.50 26.81 -6.96
N LEU A 551 16.78 26.03 -7.76
CA LEU A 551 15.46 25.49 -7.46
C LEU A 551 15.58 23.98 -7.32
N LYS A 552 15.29 23.45 -6.15
CA LYS A 552 15.36 22.01 -5.85
C LYS A 552 14.01 21.48 -5.47
N ASN A 553 13.72 20.25 -5.88
CA ASN A 553 12.49 19.56 -5.53
C ASN A 553 12.80 18.13 -5.10
N ASP A 554 12.33 17.76 -3.92
CA ASP A 554 12.32 16.39 -3.40
C ASP A 554 10.87 15.91 -3.31
N LEU A 555 10.50 14.89 -4.07
CA LEU A 555 9.11 14.47 -4.25
C LEU A 555 9.00 12.96 -4.16
N ASP A 556 8.22 12.49 -3.19
CA ASP A 556 7.72 11.12 -3.04
C ASP A 556 6.19 11.13 -3.15
N VAL A 557 5.63 10.36 -4.09
CA VAL A 557 4.21 10.41 -4.45
C VAL A 557 3.63 9.02 -4.46
N ILE A 558 2.47 8.90 -3.82
CA ILE A 558 1.61 7.71 -3.78
C ILE A 558 2.40 6.47 -3.36
N SER A 559 2.46 6.23 -2.05
CA SER A 559 3.06 5.03 -1.46
C SER A 559 2.18 4.50 -0.34
N GLY A 560 2.23 3.19 -0.08
CA GLY A 560 1.58 2.60 1.08
C GLY A 560 0.58 1.51 0.75
N LYS A 561 -0.27 1.20 1.73
CA LYS A 561 -1.08 -0.02 1.73
C LYS A 561 -2.49 0.25 2.23
N PHE A 562 -3.46 -0.36 1.56
CA PHE A 562 -4.85 -0.43 1.95
C PHE A 562 -5.32 -1.89 1.87
N GLY A 563 -5.87 -2.38 2.97
CA GLY A 563 -6.28 -3.76 3.08
C GLY A 563 -7.22 -4.03 4.24
N LEU A 564 -7.64 -5.28 4.30
CA LEU A 564 -8.39 -5.87 5.39
C LEU A 564 -7.47 -6.79 6.16
N TYR A 565 -7.53 -6.73 7.48
CA TYR A 565 -6.87 -7.68 8.36
C TYR A 565 -7.94 -8.45 9.13
N ALA A 566 -7.74 -9.74 9.32
CA ALA A 566 -8.52 -10.56 10.24
C ALA A 566 -7.59 -11.44 11.06
N GLN A 567 -7.98 -11.68 12.30
CA GLN A 567 -7.30 -12.55 13.23
C GLN A 567 -8.32 -13.54 13.75
N THR A 568 -8.01 -14.82 13.76
CA THR A 568 -8.85 -15.84 14.37
C THR A 568 -8.05 -16.59 15.41
N VAL A 569 -8.62 -16.79 16.60
CA VAL A 569 -8.08 -17.69 17.61
C VAL A 569 -8.73 -19.06 17.40
N GLY A 570 -7.95 -19.98 16.87
CA GLY A 570 -8.32 -21.38 16.69
C GLY A 570 -7.62 -22.29 17.69
N ILE A 571 -7.80 -23.59 17.48
CA ILE A 571 -7.15 -24.64 18.26
C ILE A 571 -5.79 -24.95 17.61
N LYS A 572 -4.75 -24.99 18.43
CA LYS A 572 -3.43 -25.46 18.03
C LYS A 572 -3.47 -26.99 17.97
N TRP A 573 -3.22 -27.55 16.79
CA TRP A 573 -3.09 -29.00 16.61
C TRP A 573 -1.62 -29.41 16.72
N CYS A 574 -1.37 -30.45 17.50
CA CYS A 574 -0.07 -31.12 17.59
C CYS A 574 -0.21 -32.57 17.16
N LYS A 575 0.92 -33.25 16.97
CA LYS A 575 1.00 -34.69 16.78
C LYS A 575 1.99 -35.31 17.75
N LYS A 576 1.70 -36.54 18.14
CA LYS A 576 2.63 -37.45 18.82
C LYS A 576 2.39 -38.85 18.27
N PHE A 577 3.45 -39.57 17.94
CA PHE A 577 3.39 -40.84 17.22
C PHE A 577 2.37 -40.79 16.07
N PHE A 578 2.47 -39.82 15.15
CA PHE A 578 1.54 -39.61 14.02
C PHE A 578 0.06 -39.27 14.32
N ILE A 579 -0.42 -39.37 15.57
CA ILE A 579 -1.81 -39.06 15.93
C ILE A 579 -1.95 -37.55 16.18
N PRO A 580 -2.84 -36.83 15.44
CA PRO A 580 -3.12 -35.43 15.73
C PRO A 580 -3.94 -35.30 17.01
N TYR A 581 -3.76 -34.23 17.78
CA TYR A 581 -4.63 -33.87 18.92
C TYR A 581 -4.54 -32.36 19.21
N PRO A 582 -5.58 -31.75 19.80
CA PRO A 582 -5.54 -30.36 20.24
C PRO A 582 -4.57 -30.18 21.42
N CYS A 583 -3.62 -29.25 21.31
CA CYS A 583 -2.56 -29.01 22.30
C CYS A 583 -2.51 -27.55 22.81
N GLY A 584 -3.44 -26.69 22.37
CA GLY A 584 -3.50 -25.30 22.83
C GLY A 584 -4.34 -24.38 21.94
N LYS A 585 -4.05 -23.08 22.00
CA LYS A 585 -4.66 -22.05 21.14
C LYS A 585 -3.65 -21.57 20.11
N LYS A 586 -4.09 -21.38 18.86
CA LYS A 586 -3.30 -20.82 17.76
C LYS A 586 -4.01 -19.58 17.23
N THR A 587 -3.29 -18.49 17.13
CA THR A 587 -3.81 -17.27 16.51
C THR A 587 -3.36 -17.23 15.07
N THR A 588 -4.30 -17.19 14.14
CA THR A 588 -4.04 -17.06 12.71
C THR A 588 -4.39 -15.66 12.26
N ASN A 589 -3.47 -15.02 11.57
CA ASN A 589 -3.62 -13.71 10.96
C ASN A 589 -3.92 -13.91 9.46
N TYR A 590 -4.84 -13.12 8.93
CA TYR A 590 -5.20 -13.06 7.53
C TYR A 590 -5.12 -11.60 7.10
N ASP A 591 -4.26 -11.30 6.13
CA ASP A 591 -4.16 -9.99 5.53
C ASP A 591 -4.65 -10.10 4.07
N LEU A 592 -5.57 -9.22 3.69
CA LEU A 592 -6.01 -9.04 2.30
C LEU A 592 -5.70 -7.60 1.90
N TRP A 593 -4.60 -7.40 1.19
CA TRP A 593 -4.26 -6.10 0.62
C TRP A 593 -5.07 -5.89 -0.66
N LEU A 594 -5.86 -4.82 -0.69
CA LEU A 594 -6.65 -4.41 -1.86
C LEU A 594 -5.89 -3.41 -2.74
N TYR A 595 -4.91 -2.73 -2.14
CA TYR A 595 -4.00 -1.84 -2.83
C TYR A 595 -2.71 -1.79 -2.05
N GLN A 596 -1.59 -2.06 -2.71
CA GLN A 596 -0.27 -1.86 -2.14
C GLN A 596 0.64 -1.41 -3.27
N THR A 597 1.30 -0.28 -3.06
CA THR A 597 2.21 0.31 -4.03
C THR A 597 3.43 0.79 -3.28
N ASN A 598 4.60 0.53 -3.87
CA ASN A 598 5.77 1.35 -3.56
C ASN A 598 5.50 2.77 -4.06
N SER A 599 6.34 3.74 -3.68
CA SER A 599 6.25 5.11 -4.22
C SER A 599 6.14 5.07 -5.74
N VAL A 600 5.04 5.59 -6.27
CA VAL A 600 4.80 5.70 -7.71
C VAL A 600 5.83 6.66 -8.33
N TYR A 601 6.31 7.62 -7.56
CA TYR A 601 7.41 8.49 -7.94
C TYR A 601 8.20 8.85 -6.69
N ASN A 602 9.52 8.75 -6.74
CA ASN A 602 10.42 9.19 -5.67
C ASN A 602 11.70 9.76 -6.32
N LYS A 603 11.89 11.07 -6.24
CA LYS A 603 13.03 11.75 -6.86
C LYS A 603 13.35 13.04 -6.14
N SER A 604 14.65 13.31 -6.01
CA SER A 604 15.20 14.61 -5.65
C SER A 604 16.00 15.16 -6.82
N TRP A 605 15.73 16.39 -7.26
CA TRP A 605 16.41 17.00 -8.42
C TRP A 605 16.45 18.53 -8.37
N THR A 606 17.39 19.09 -9.12
CA THR A 606 17.49 20.54 -9.37
C THR A 606 16.69 20.87 -10.62
N LEU A 607 15.59 21.60 -10.44
CA LEU A 607 14.69 22.10 -11.49
C LEU A 607 15.37 23.18 -12.33
N TYR A 608 16.14 24.05 -11.70
CA TYR A 608 16.86 25.12 -12.37
C TYR A 608 18.05 25.51 -11.50
N SER A 609 19.23 25.61 -12.10
CA SER A 609 20.41 26.18 -11.44
C SER A 609 21.15 27.04 -12.43
N LYS A 610 21.37 28.30 -12.05
CA LYS A 610 22.15 29.24 -12.84
C LYS A 610 22.88 30.20 -11.92
N GLU A 611 24.18 30.33 -12.13
CA GLU A 611 25.05 31.33 -11.51
C GLU A 611 25.79 32.06 -12.64
N ASP A 612 25.76 33.40 -12.63
CA ASP A 612 26.33 34.21 -13.71
C ASP A 612 26.63 35.64 -13.23
N GLU A 613 27.40 36.38 -14.04
CA GLU A 613 27.78 37.77 -13.79
C GLU A 613 27.58 38.67 -15.03
N ILE A 614 27.11 39.89 -14.80
CA ILE A 614 26.92 40.92 -15.82
C ILE A 614 27.91 42.05 -15.53
N GLU A 615 28.91 42.23 -16.39
CA GLU A 615 29.76 43.42 -16.36
C GLU A 615 28.94 44.67 -16.72
N LEU A 616 29.07 45.74 -15.91
CA LEU A 616 28.31 47.00 -16.04
C LEU A 616 29.00 48.04 -16.92
#